data_AF-A0A1I9G757-F1
#
_entry.id   AF-A0A1I9G757-F1
#
_cell.length_a   1.000
_cell.length_b   1.000
_cell.length_c   1.000
_cell.angle_alpha   90.00
_cell.angle_beta   90.00
_cell.angle_gamma   90.00
#
_symmetry.space_group_name_H-M   'P 1'
#
loop_
_entity.id
_entity.type
_entity.pdbx_description
1 polymer ?
#
loop_
_entity_poly.entity_id
_entity_poly.type
_entity_poly.pdbx_seq_one_letter_code
_entity_poly.pdbx_strand_id
1 'polypeptide(L)'
;LSSSNVIRKPKVPFVMRLNERLSPGIKVLVTGTPLMNAEYFTINFLTPMEHFFHFRVNFSVGNEKEAIVRNSTEFGKWQKEEREMCSFPFRQGITFDIMFYFEEQHIS
;
A
#
# COMPACT_ATOMS: atom_id res chain seq x y z
N LEU A 1 12.02 -21.96 -7.56
CA LEU A 1 12.10 -20.67 -6.84
C LEU A 1 12.68 -19.64 -7.81
N SER A 2 11.83 -19.07 -8.66
CA SER A 2 12.25 -18.22 -9.77
C SER A 2 12.45 -16.78 -9.27
N SER A 3 13.69 -16.29 -9.37
CA SER A 3 14.15 -14.90 -9.20
C SER A 3 13.17 -13.89 -8.59
N SER A 4 13.44 -13.44 -7.36
CA SER A 4 12.83 -12.23 -6.82
C SER A 4 13.17 -11.04 -7.72
N ASN A 5 12.17 -10.54 -8.46
CA ASN A 5 12.33 -9.34 -9.28
C ASN A 5 12.40 -8.12 -8.36
N VAL A 6 13.60 -7.82 -7.85
CA VAL A 6 13.85 -6.65 -7.00
C VAL A 6 13.98 -5.41 -7.89
N ILE A 7 13.03 -4.48 -7.74
CA ILE A 7 13.09 -3.16 -8.37
C ILE A 7 13.78 -2.19 -7.40
N ARG A 8 14.83 -1.50 -7.85
CA ARG A 8 15.59 -0.55 -7.02
C ARG A 8 15.40 0.87 -7.51
N LYS A 9 15.06 1.78 -6.58
CA LYS A 9 14.95 3.24 -6.79
C LYS A 9 14.18 3.61 -8.08
N PRO A 10 12.96 3.07 -8.31
CA PRO A 10 12.16 3.50 -9.45
C PRO A 10 11.76 4.98 -9.30
N LYS A 11 11.47 5.65 -10.43
CA LYS A 11 10.83 6.96 -10.39
C LYS A 11 9.39 6.82 -9.88
N VAL A 12 8.95 7.76 -9.04
CA VAL A 12 7.59 7.81 -8.48
C VAL A 12 6.79 8.89 -9.27
N PRO A 13 5.53 8.62 -9.70
CA PRO A 13 4.77 7.38 -9.49
C PRO A 13 5.37 6.19 -10.24
N PHE A 14 5.42 5.04 -9.56
CA PHE A 14 5.90 3.78 -10.13
C PHE A 14 4.71 2.87 -10.39
N VAL A 15 4.64 2.33 -11.61
CA VAL A 15 3.62 1.36 -12.01
C VAL A 15 4.31 0.18 -12.66
N MET A 16 3.92 -1.03 -12.24
CA MET A 16 4.42 -2.28 -12.78
C MET A 16 3.27 -3.26 -12.93
N ARG A 17 3.19 -3.91 -14.10
CA ARG A 17 2.33 -5.07 -14.29
C ARG A 17 3.03 -6.27 -13.67
N LEU A 18 2.36 -6.98 -12.78
CA LEU A 18 2.88 -8.22 -12.22
C LEU A 18 2.80 -9.33 -13.29
N ASN A 19 3.89 -10.08 -13.45
CA ASN A 19 3.94 -11.23 -14.36
C ASN A 19 3.12 -12.41 -13.80
N GLU A 20 2.98 -12.47 -12.48
CA GLU A 20 2.23 -13.48 -11.76
C GLU A 20 1.04 -12.84 -11.05
N ARG A 21 -0.04 -13.61 -10.86
CA ARG A 21 -1.19 -13.18 -10.07
C ARG A 21 -0.79 -13.10 -8.59
N LEU A 22 -1.34 -12.12 -7.87
CA LEU A 22 -1.31 -12.09 -6.42
C LEU A 22 -2.22 -13.21 -5.89
N SER A 23 -1.65 -14.38 -5.65
CA SER A 23 -2.32 -15.54 -5.05
C SER A 23 -1.96 -15.68 -3.57
N PRO A 24 -2.68 -16.50 -2.81
CA PRO A 24 -2.29 -16.84 -1.45
C PRO A 24 -0.84 -17.32 -1.35
N GLY A 25 -0.16 -16.94 -0.26
CA GLY A 25 1.25 -17.22 -0.02
C GLY A 25 2.21 -16.18 -0.62
N ILE A 26 1.76 -15.29 -1.50
CA ILE A 26 2.59 -14.23 -2.09
C ILE A 26 2.88 -13.13 -1.06
N LYS A 27 4.12 -12.65 -1.08
CA LYS A 27 4.61 -11.52 -0.27
C LYS A 27 5.13 -10.42 -1.18
N VAL A 28 4.69 -9.19 -0.93
CA VAL A 28 5.22 -7.99 -1.60
C VAL A 28 5.87 -7.11 -0.53
N LEU A 29 7.19 -6.94 -0.63
CA LEU A 29 7.95 -6.06 0.24
C LEU A 29 8.17 -4.71 -0.44
N VAL A 30 7.78 -3.64 0.25
CA VAL A 30 8.03 -2.25 -0.17
C VAL A 30 8.88 -1.55 0.89
N THR A 31 10.10 -1.21 0.50
CA THR A 31 10.98 -0.34 1.28
C THR A 31 10.92 1.07 0.71
N GLY A 32 10.59 2.05 1.54
CA GLY A 32 10.40 3.44 1.11
C GLY A 32 10.86 4.44 2.15
N THR A 33 11.24 5.64 1.70
CA THR A 33 11.50 6.79 2.59
C THR A 33 10.63 7.94 2.12
N PRO A 34 9.56 8.29 2.86
CA PRO A 34 8.75 9.46 2.55
C PRO A 34 9.62 10.71 2.56
N LEU A 35 9.32 11.68 1.68
CA LEU A 35 9.98 12.99 1.72
C LEU A 35 9.73 13.67 3.07
N MET A 36 10.66 14.55 3.48
CA MET A 36 10.56 15.27 4.75
C MET A 36 9.29 16.13 4.85
N ASN A 37 8.73 16.55 3.71
CA ASN A 37 7.52 17.34 3.58
C ASN A 37 6.37 16.57 2.93
N ALA A 38 6.42 15.23 2.91
CA ALA A 38 5.36 14.44 2.31
C ALA A 38 4.05 14.62 3.09
N GLU A 39 2.98 15.02 2.40
CA GLU A 39 1.63 15.03 2.99
C GLU A 39 1.05 13.62 3.06
N TYR A 40 1.33 12.81 2.04
CA TYR A 40 0.89 11.42 1.97
C TYR A 40 1.74 10.59 1.00
N PHE A 41 1.59 9.27 1.08
CA PHE A 41 1.94 8.36 -0.02
C PHE A 41 0.87 7.28 -0.17
N THR A 42 0.85 6.64 -1.34
CA THR A 42 -0.07 5.54 -1.65
C THR A 42 0.67 4.33 -2.19
N ILE A 43 0.14 3.15 -1.87
CA ILE A 43 0.51 1.87 -2.46
C ILE A 43 -0.81 1.22 -2.88
N ASN A 44 -0.94 0.92 -4.18
CA ASN A 44 -2.15 0.36 -4.75
C ASN A 44 -1.88 -1.00 -5.37
N PHE A 45 -2.74 -1.98 -5.08
CA PHE A 45 -2.87 -3.20 -5.85
C PHE A 45 -4.12 -3.08 -6.72
N LEU A 46 -3.93 -3.22 -8.03
CA LEU A 46 -4.96 -2.95 -9.02
C LEU A 46 -5.32 -4.24 -9.76
N THR A 47 -6.60 -4.41 -10.03
CA THR A 47 -7.05 -5.24 -11.16
C THR A 47 -7.17 -4.34 -12.40
N PRO A 48 -7.44 -4.88 -13.61
CA PRO A 48 -7.69 -4.03 -14.78
C PRO A 48 -8.86 -3.06 -14.62
N MET A 49 -9.77 -3.28 -13.68
CA MET A 49 -11.00 -2.50 -13.52
C MET A 49 -11.12 -1.79 -12.17
N GLU A 50 -10.45 -2.28 -11.13
CA GLU A 50 -10.71 -1.87 -9.74
C GLU A 50 -9.40 -1.68 -8.95
N HIS A 51 -9.49 -0.87 -7.90
CA HIS A 51 -8.54 -0.89 -6.79
C HIS A 51 -8.88 -2.10 -5.92
N PHE A 52 -8.16 -3.21 -6.13
CA PHE A 52 -8.27 -4.37 -5.25
C PHE A 52 -7.91 -4.00 -3.81
N PHE A 53 -6.86 -3.20 -3.65
CA PHE A 53 -6.45 -2.68 -2.36
C PHE A 53 -5.77 -1.32 -2.52
N HIS A 54 -6.35 -0.31 -1.88
CA HIS A 54 -5.80 1.03 -1.75
C HIS A 54 -5.23 1.19 -0.34
N PHE A 55 -3.93 1.46 -0.24
CA PHE A 55 -3.27 1.78 1.02
C PHE A 55 -2.73 3.20 0.95
N ARG A 56 -3.23 4.09 1.81
CA ARG A 56 -2.81 5.48 1.88
C ARG A 56 -2.37 5.85 3.29
N VAL A 57 -1.20 6.48 3.37
CA VAL A 57 -0.67 7.03 4.61
C VAL A 57 -0.71 8.54 4.51
N ASN A 58 -1.48 9.20 5.36
CA ASN A 58 -1.49 10.65 5.52
C ASN A 58 -0.65 11.00 6.76
N PHE A 59 0.32 11.90 6.59
CA PHE A 59 1.08 12.47 7.70
C PHE A 59 0.32 13.63 8.33
N SER A 60 0.68 13.99 9.57
CA SER A 60 0.11 15.18 10.19
C SER A 60 0.61 16.44 9.49
N VAL A 61 -0.32 17.25 8.99
CA VAL A 61 -0.06 18.52 8.31
C VAL A 61 -1.03 19.56 8.85
N GLY A 62 -0.51 20.63 9.44
CA GLY A 62 -1.32 21.66 10.11
C GLY A 62 -2.13 21.06 11.27
N ASN A 63 -3.46 21.16 11.18
CA ASN A 63 -4.38 20.62 12.20
C ASN A 63 -4.87 19.19 11.89
N GLU A 64 -4.44 18.61 10.75
CA GLU A 64 -4.84 17.26 10.36
C GLU A 64 -4.04 16.22 11.15
N LYS A 65 -4.77 15.22 11.67
CA LYS A 65 -4.17 14.07 12.33
C LYS A 65 -3.68 13.08 11.29
N GLU A 66 -2.58 12.42 11.63
CA GLU A 66 -2.06 11.28 10.88
C GLU A 66 -3.12 10.16 10.77
N ALA A 67 -3.14 9.49 9.62
CA ALA A 67 -4.09 8.43 9.35
C ALA A 67 -3.54 7.42 8.35
N ILE A 68 -3.91 6.15 8.55
CA ILE A 68 -3.79 5.11 7.52
C ILE A 68 -5.21 4.84 7.02
N VAL A 69 -5.42 5.01 5.72
CA VAL A 69 -6.68 4.71 5.05
C VAL A 69 -6.47 3.48 4.18
N ARG A 70 -7.25 2.42 4.45
CA ARG A 70 -7.39 1.27 3.54
C ARG A 70 -8.77 1.29 2.92
N ASN A 71 -8.85 0.97 1.64
CA ASN A 71 -10.11 0.88 0.93
C ASN A 71 -9.98 -0.04 -0.31
N SER A 72 -11.10 -0.31 -0.95
CA SER A 72 -11.20 -0.93 -2.27
C SER A 72 -12.24 -0.19 -3.11
N THR A 73 -12.29 -0.53 -4.40
CA THR A 73 -13.40 -0.11 -5.26
C THR A 73 -14.23 -1.30 -5.72
N GLU A 74 -15.53 -1.08 -5.87
CA GLU A 74 -16.47 -2.02 -6.47
C GLU A 74 -17.34 -1.24 -7.47
N PHE A 75 -17.40 -1.71 -8.72
CA PHE A 75 -18.01 -1.01 -9.84
C PHE A 75 -17.48 0.43 -9.99
N GLY A 76 -16.17 0.61 -9.79
CA GLY A 76 -15.49 1.90 -9.83
C GLY A 76 -15.83 2.87 -8.68
N LYS A 77 -16.57 2.42 -7.65
CA LYS A 77 -16.94 3.24 -6.48
C LYS A 77 -16.15 2.83 -5.26
N TRP A 78 -15.63 3.83 -4.53
CA TRP A 78 -14.98 3.62 -3.25
C TRP A 78 -15.95 3.02 -2.22
N GLN A 79 -15.46 2.02 -1.50
CA GLN A 79 -16.19 1.39 -0.41
C GLN A 79 -15.96 2.13 0.91
N LYS A 80 -16.44 1.56 2.01
CA LYS A 80 -16.22 2.10 3.35
C LYS A 80 -14.74 2.03 3.71
N GLU A 81 -14.18 3.15 4.15
CA GLU A 81 -12.78 3.23 4.58
C GLU A 81 -12.54 2.48 5.89
N GLU A 82 -11.37 1.84 5.98
CA GLU A 82 -10.84 1.25 7.20
C GLU A 82 -9.67 2.09 7.74
N ARG A 83 -9.87 2.72 8.90
CA ARG A 83 -8.91 3.66 9.53
C ARG A 83 -8.35 3.21 10.87
N GLU A 84 -8.83 2.09 11.39
CA GLU A 84 -8.45 1.56 12.70
C GLU A 84 -6.97 1.13 12.71
N MET A 85 -6.21 1.64 13.68
CA MET A 85 -4.79 1.32 13.87
C MET A 85 -4.42 1.47 15.35
N CYS A 86 -3.57 0.59 15.88
CA CYS A 86 -3.11 0.68 17.27
C CYS A 86 -2.10 1.82 17.47
N SER A 87 -1.28 2.10 16.46
CA SER A 87 -0.30 3.19 16.45
C SER A 87 0.01 3.60 15.00
N PHE A 88 0.54 4.80 14.81
CA PHE A 88 1.00 5.27 13.50
C PHE A 88 2.48 4.94 13.31
N PRO A 89 2.85 4.04 12.37
CA PRO A 89 4.20 3.50 12.27
C PRO A 89 5.10 4.27 11.28
N PHE A 90 4.61 5.36 10.67
CA PHE A 90 5.33 6.07 9.61
C PHE A 90 5.87 7.42 10.10
N ARG A 91 7.03 7.82 9.58
CA ARG A 91 7.61 9.14 9.85
C ARG A 91 8.20 9.71 8.56
N GLN A 92 8.01 11.00 8.34
CA GLN A 92 8.63 11.73 7.23
C GLN A 92 10.17 11.63 7.33
N GLY A 93 10.83 11.37 6.21
CA GLY A 93 12.30 11.24 6.14
C GLY A 93 12.87 9.95 6.74
N ILE A 94 12.05 9.07 7.31
CA ILE A 94 12.51 7.79 7.90
C ILE A 94 12.13 6.63 6.99
N THR A 95 13.09 5.74 6.75
CA THR A 95 12.86 4.53 5.96
C THR A 95 11.92 3.58 6.69
N PHE A 96 10.95 3.03 5.96
CA PHE A 96 10.06 1.98 6.42
C PHE A 96 10.19 0.75 5.53
N ASP A 97 9.77 -0.40 6.08
CA ASP A 97 9.46 -1.62 5.35
C ASP A 97 7.98 -1.98 5.55
N ILE A 98 7.25 -2.22 4.46
CA ILE A 98 5.89 -2.77 4.50
C ILE A 98 5.91 -4.11 3.77
N MET A 99 5.40 -5.15 4.43
CA MET A 99 5.14 -6.44 3.81
C MET A 99 3.63 -6.64 3.65
N PHE A 100 3.17 -6.73 2.40
CA PHE A 100 1.83 -7.20 2.09
C PHE A 100 1.87 -8.71 1.92
N TYR A 101 1.09 -9.43 2.72
CA TYR A 101 0.95 -10.87 2.63
C TYR A 101 -0.47 -11.20 2.18
N PHE A 102 -0.56 -12.01 1.12
CA PHE A 102 -1.84 -12.43 0.54
C PHE A 102 -2.18 -13.79 1.12
N GLU A 103 -3.29 -13.87 1.84
CA GLU A 103 -3.79 -15.09 2.47
C GLU A 103 -5.01 -15.64 1.74
N GLU A 104 -5.27 -16.95 1.90
CA GLU A 104 -6.59 -17.48 1.57
C GLU A 104 -7.60 -16.91 2.55
N GLN A 105 -8.74 -16.47 2.02
CA GLN A 105 -9.86 -16.11 2.88
C GLN A 105 -10.35 -17.39 3.55
N HIS A 106 -10.04 -17.56 4.84
CA HIS A 106 -10.71 -18.56 5.66
C HIS A 106 -12.14 -18.08 5.92
N ILE A 107 -13.09 -18.64 5.18
CA ILE A 107 -14.50 -18.56 5.55
C ILE A 107 -14.72 -19.61 6.63
N SER A 108 -14.78 -19.17 7.89
CA SER A 108 -15.26 -19.97 9.02
C SER A 108 -16.79 -20.03 9.01
#